data_AF-A0A950QNG5-F1
#
_entry.id   AF-A0A950QNG5-F1
#
_cell.length_a   1.000
_cell.length_b   1.000
_cell.length_c   1.000
_cell.angle_alpha   90.00
_cell.angle_beta   90.00
_cell.angle_gamma   90.00
#
_symmetry.space_group_name_H-M   'P 1'
#
loop_
_entity.id
_entity.type
_entity.pdbx_description
1 polymer ?
#
loop_
_entity_poly.entity_id
_entity_poly.type
_entity_poly.pdbx_seq_one_letter_code
_entity_poly.pdbx_strand_id
1 'polypeptide(L)'
;GKKLDARSDIFSFGSILYEMVTGRRPFEGVNKISTLSAILNKEPLPLAELAPDLAPELEKIISRCLRKDLERRAQHAGDIKLALEELREDCASGKLSPASEAGGQPAATREEEAGWIRKLFGSGRARPYRLWKIHHMGMCLRCAVLAYLAWRFRSVTSGRWSVALFFSTLLCSAIQSIMAAVLLFAGSLGRDFLVMEVRKFAPWLRAFGLANSALAMIMTVWIAEAHAILAALIAFVGIATGLRALSIKPTMDRVAIYNSKR
;
A
#
# COMPACT_ATOMS: atom_id res chain seq x y z
N GLY A 1 29.16 17.70 0.68
CA GLY A 1 29.02 16.25 0.98
C GLY A 1 30.36 15.58 0.80
N LYS A 2 30.66 14.51 1.56
CA LYS A 2 31.88 13.70 1.38
C LYS A 2 31.71 12.76 0.17
N LYS A 3 32.82 12.32 -0.44
CA LYS A 3 32.83 11.42 -1.60
C LYS A 3 32.09 10.11 -1.25
N LEU A 4 31.21 9.66 -2.14
CA LEU A 4 30.52 8.38 -1.99
C LEU A 4 31.56 7.25 -2.08
N ASP A 5 31.59 6.38 -1.08
CA ASP A 5 32.53 5.25 -0.97
C ASP A 5 31.74 3.94 -0.88
N ALA A 6 32.36 2.81 -1.24
CA ALA A 6 31.78 1.47 -1.22
C ALA A 6 31.20 1.07 0.15
N ARG A 7 31.65 1.74 1.23
CA ARG A 7 31.08 1.64 2.59
C ARG A 7 29.60 2.05 2.68
N SER A 8 29.07 2.78 1.69
CA SER A 8 27.64 3.11 1.56
C SER A 8 26.82 1.87 1.17
N ASP A 9 27.36 1.03 0.28
CA ASP A 9 26.69 -0.20 -0.14
C ASP A 9 26.67 -1.22 0.99
N ILE A 10 27.75 -1.30 1.79
CA ILE A 10 27.82 -2.13 3.01
C ILE A 10 26.73 -1.74 4.02
N PHE A 11 26.51 -0.44 4.21
CA PHE A 11 25.46 0.04 5.12
C PHE A 11 24.05 -0.28 4.61
N SER A 12 23.83 -0.13 3.29
CA SER A 12 22.57 -0.46 2.63
C SER A 12 22.29 -1.96 2.70
N PHE A 13 23.31 -2.79 2.50
CA PHE A 13 23.24 -4.24 2.64
C PHE A 13 22.92 -4.66 4.09
N GLY A 14 23.58 -4.07 5.08
CA GLY A 14 23.26 -4.30 6.49
C GLY A 14 21.82 -3.93 6.85
N SER A 15 21.27 -2.89 6.20
CA SER A 15 19.88 -2.50 6.41
C SER A 15 18.88 -3.52 5.85
N ILE A 16 19.20 -4.11 4.69
CA ILE A 16 18.41 -5.19 4.10
C ILE A 16 18.50 -6.45 4.97
N LEU A 17 19.70 -6.83 5.44
CA LEU A 17 19.86 -7.98 6.34
C LEU A 17 19.05 -7.81 7.63
N TYR A 18 19.13 -6.65 8.27
CA TYR A 18 18.34 -6.33 9.45
C TYR A 18 16.84 -6.50 9.19
N GLU A 19 16.34 -5.99 8.06
CA GLU A 19 14.92 -6.10 7.69
C GLU A 19 14.51 -7.52 7.36
N MET A 20 15.37 -8.31 6.72
CA MET A 20 15.08 -9.72 6.42
C MET A 20 14.96 -10.56 7.70
N VAL A 21 15.76 -10.27 8.71
CA VAL A 21 15.75 -11.01 9.98
C VAL A 21 14.61 -10.56 10.89
N THR A 22 14.34 -9.26 10.98
CA THR A 22 13.35 -8.71 11.94
C THR A 22 11.97 -8.45 11.33
N GLY A 23 11.87 -8.41 10.00
CA GLY A 23 10.70 -7.92 9.28
C GLY A 23 10.44 -6.42 9.46
N ARG A 24 11.39 -5.65 10.01
CA ARG A 24 11.27 -4.21 10.29
C ARG A 24 12.49 -3.46 9.78
N ARG A 25 12.30 -2.20 9.38
CA ARG A 25 13.41 -1.34 8.97
C ARG A 25 14.26 -0.92 10.18
N PRO A 26 15.59 -0.84 10.04
CA PRO A 26 16.47 -0.41 11.15
C PRO A 26 16.28 1.08 11.50
N PHE A 27 15.95 1.92 10.53
CA PHE A 27 15.74 3.35 10.72
C PHE A 27 14.41 3.78 10.10
N GLU A 28 13.49 4.24 10.95
CA GLU A 28 12.18 4.74 10.53
C GLU A 28 11.94 6.15 11.05
N GLY A 29 11.32 6.98 10.22
CA GLY A 29 10.97 8.36 10.50
C GLY A 29 9.62 8.72 9.88
N VAL A 30 8.94 9.71 10.46
CA VAL A 30 7.61 10.18 10.02
C VAL A 30 7.62 10.79 8.61
N ASN A 31 8.78 11.27 8.15
CA ASN A 31 9.03 11.85 6.83
C ASN A 31 10.50 11.64 6.40
N LYS A 32 10.83 11.90 5.12
CA LYS A 32 12.20 11.70 4.57
C LYS A 32 13.30 12.38 5.38
N ILE A 33 13.05 13.60 5.86
CA ILE A 33 14.03 14.36 6.66
C ILE A 33 14.26 13.67 8.01
N SER A 34 13.20 13.20 8.66
CA SER A 34 13.29 12.45 9.91
C SER A 34 13.90 11.05 9.72
N THR A 35 13.66 10.39 8.59
CA THR A 35 14.32 9.11 8.26
C THR A 35 15.81 9.35 8.00
N LEU A 36 16.17 10.40 7.27
CA LEU A 36 17.58 10.78 7.08
C LEU A 36 18.23 11.12 8.43
N SER A 37 17.55 11.85 9.30
CA SER A 37 18.01 12.11 10.67
C SER A 37 18.16 10.83 11.48
N ALA A 38 17.24 9.86 11.34
CA ALA A 38 17.36 8.56 11.98
C ALA A 38 18.55 7.75 11.44
N ILE A 39 18.77 7.77 10.13
CA ILE A 39 19.95 7.15 9.49
C ILE A 39 21.25 7.79 10.00
N LEU A 40 21.26 9.10 10.26
CA LEU A 40 22.46 9.79 10.74
C LEU A 40 22.69 9.62 12.25
N ASN A 41 21.63 9.65 13.06
CA ASN A 41 21.75 9.90 14.50
C ASN A 41 21.17 8.80 15.39
N LYS A 42 20.31 7.91 14.88
CA LYS A 42 19.68 6.85 15.70
C LYS A 42 20.35 5.52 15.47
N GLU A 43 20.53 4.75 16.54
CA GLU A 43 20.85 3.33 16.48
C GLU A 43 19.58 2.50 16.20
N PRO A 44 19.69 1.37 15.49
CA PRO A 44 18.56 0.47 15.28
C PRO A 44 18.16 -0.20 16.60
N LEU A 45 16.93 -0.73 16.66
CA LEU A 45 16.49 -1.54 17.79
C LEU A 45 17.39 -2.78 17.92
N PRO A 46 17.71 -3.23 19.15
CA PRO A 46 18.52 -4.43 19.34
C PRO A 46 17.87 -5.65 18.68
N LEU A 47 18.68 -6.46 17.99
CA LEU A 47 18.17 -7.65 17.30
C LEU A 47 17.63 -8.68 18.30
N ALA A 48 18.23 -8.78 19.48
CA ALA A 48 17.77 -9.61 20.59
C ALA A 48 16.30 -9.37 21.01
N GLU A 49 15.77 -8.14 20.83
CA GLU A 49 14.37 -7.84 21.17
C GLU A 49 13.37 -8.29 20.10
N LEU A 50 13.81 -8.36 18.84
CA LEU A 50 12.94 -8.61 17.68
C LEU A 50 13.07 -10.03 17.13
N ALA A 51 14.25 -10.65 17.29
CA ALA A 51 14.59 -11.98 16.82
C ALA A 51 15.43 -12.70 17.89
N PRO A 52 14.81 -13.16 19.00
CA PRO A 52 15.52 -13.81 20.11
C PRO A 52 16.21 -15.12 19.71
N ASP A 53 15.71 -15.78 18.65
CA ASP A 53 16.28 -17.03 18.13
C ASP A 53 17.44 -16.79 17.12
N LEU A 54 17.89 -15.54 16.96
CA LEU A 54 18.95 -15.19 16.02
C LEU A 54 20.33 -15.62 16.55
N ALA A 55 21.15 -16.20 15.66
CA ALA A 55 22.54 -16.49 15.99
C ALA A 55 23.30 -15.20 16.39
N PRO A 56 23.98 -15.16 17.56
CA PRO A 56 24.73 -13.99 18.02
C PRO A 56 25.77 -13.47 17.02
N GLU A 57 26.34 -14.37 16.22
CA GLU A 57 27.30 -14.09 15.16
C GLU A 57 26.66 -13.25 14.05
N LEU A 58 25.41 -13.56 13.67
CA LEU A 58 24.67 -12.81 12.67
C LEU A 58 24.32 -11.41 13.16
N GLU A 59 23.95 -11.27 14.44
CA GLU A 59 23.74 -9.97 15.08
C GLU A 59 25.00 -9.10 15.03
N LYS A 60 26.19 -9.68 15.29
CA LYS A 60 27.47 -8.97 15.20
C LYS A 60 27.73 -8.48 13.77
N ILE A 61 27.49 -9.31 12.76
CA ILE A 61 27.67 -8.95 11.35
C ILE A 61 26.76 -7.77 10.98
N ILE A 62 25.46 -7.86 11.28
CA ILE A 62 24.48 -6.81 10.98
C ILE A 62 24.85 -5.51 11.71
N SER A 63 25.21 -5.59 12.99
CA SER A 63 25.62 -4.45 13.79
C SER A 63 26.87 -3.76 13.24
N ARG A 64 27.84 -4.53 12.73
CA ARG A 64 29.07 -4.00 12.10
C ARG A 64 28.77 -3.26 10.80
N CYS A 65 27.83 -3.75 9.99
CA CYS A 65 27.38 -3.06 8.77
C CYS A 65 26.66 -1.74 9.07
N LEU A 66 25.89 -1.69 10.16
CA LEU A 66 25.05 -0.55 10.53
C LEU A 66 25.76 0.52 11.39
N ARG A 67 27.07 0.38 11.67
CA ARG A 67 27.84 1.40 12.39
C ARG A 67 27.80 2.76 11.68
N LYS A 68 27.52 3.82 12.45
CA LYS A 68 27.50 5.21 11.95
C LYS A 68 28.90 5.73 11.63
N ASP A 69 29.86 5.41 12.49
CA ASP A 69 31.27 5.71 12.28
C ASP A 69 31.83 4.87 11.11
N LEU A 70 32.34 5.56 10.09
CA LEU A 70 32.86 4.98 8.86
C LEU A 70 34.12 4.14 9.08
N GLU A 71 34.91 4.43 10.13
CA GLU A 71 36.13 3.69 10.46
C GLU A 71 35.82 2.40 11.24
N ARG A 72 34.71 2.40 11.97
CA ARG A 72 34.22 1.22 12.71
C ARG A 72 33.32 0.32 11.87
N ARG A 73 32.84 0.80 10.72
CA ARG A 73 32.11 0.00 9.74
C ARG A 73 33.05 -1.01 9.08
N ALA A 74 32.49 -2.11 8.56
CA ALA A 74 33.27 -2.96 7.67
C ALA A 74 33.78 -2.16 6.47
N GLN A 75 35.07 -2.31 6.18
CA GLN A 75 35.76 -1.56 5.13
C GLN A 75 35.58 -2.23 3.77
N HIS A 76 35.52 -3.56 3.75
CA HIS A 76 35.39 -4.34 2.52
C HIS A 76 34.16 -5.26 2.57
N ALA A 77 33.44 -5.34 1.45
CA ALA A 77 32.33 -6.26 1.30
C ALA A 77 32.78 -7.74 1.37
N GLY A 78 34.04 -8.00 1.00
CA GLY A 78 34.67 -9.32 1.13
C GLY A 78 34.69 -9.83 2.57
N ASP A 79 34.97 -8.95 3.54
CA ASP A 79 34.99 -9.29 4.97
C ASP A 79 33.60 -9.73 5.46
N ILE A 80 32.55 -9.07 4.96
CA ILE A 80 31.16 -9.42 5.29
C ILE A 80 30.76 -10.74 4.65
N LYS A 81 31.16 -10.96 3.40
CA LYS A 81 30.90 -12.22 2.69
C LYS A 81 31.54 -13.39 3.43
N LEU A 82 32.83 -13.28 3.77
CA LEU A 82 33.57 -14.33 4.47
C LEU A 82 32.93 -14.64 5.83
N ALA A 83 32.58 -13.63 6.61
CA ALA A 83 31.90 -13.84 7.90
C ALA A 83 30.53 -14.54 7.76
N LEU A 84 29.80 -14.30 6.67
CA LEU A 84 28.53 -14.99 6.39
C LEU A 84 28.74 -16.44 5.91
N GLU A 85 29.81 -16.70 5.16
CA GLU A 85 30.19 -18.05 4.72
C GLU A 85 30.62 -18.90 5.92
N GLU A 86 31.47 -18.37 6.80
CA GLU A 86 31.88 -19.02 8.06
C GLU A 86 30.66 -19.35 8.94
N LEU A 87 29.76 -18.39 9.13
CA LEU A 87 28.53 -18.61 9.90
C LEU A 87 27.67 -19.73 9.30
N ARG A 88 27.55 -19.78 7.97
CA ARG A 88 26.80 -20.84 7.29
C ARG A 88 27.43 -22.21 7.52
N GLU A 89 28.76 -22.30 7.50
CA GLU A 89 29.50 -23.54 7.77
C GLU A 89 29.37 -23.98 9.23
N ASP A 90 29.39 -23.04 10.18
CA ASP A 90 29.21 -23.33 11.61
C ASP A 90 27.78 -23.79 11.93
N CYS A 91 26.77 -23.21 11.27
CA CYS A 91 25.39 -23.71 11.34
C CYS A 91 25.24 -25.11 10.72
N ALA A 92 25.90 -25.37 9.58
CA ALA A 92 25.82 -26.66 8.89
C ALA A 92 26.59 -27.78 9.63
N SER A 93 27.67 -27.44 10.32
CA SER A 93 28.48 -28.37 11.12
C SER A 93 27.93 -28.62 12.53
N GLY A 94 26.83 -27.97 12.91
CA GLY A 94 26.17 -28.13 14.21
C GLY A 94 26.97 -27.55 15.40
N LYS A 95 28.03 -26.78 15.14
CA LYS A 95 28.85 -26.13 16.19
C LYS A 95 28.11 -25.01 16.90
N LEU A 96 27.16 -24.37 16.21
CA LEU A 96 26.27 -23.36 16.76
C LEU A 96 24.88 -23.98 16.97
N SER A 97 24.72 -24.74 18.06
CA SER A 97 23.38 -25.11 18.51
C SER A 97 22.70 -23.84 19.04
N PRO A 98 21.52 -23.44 18.52
CA PRO A 98 20.79 -22.32 19.09
C PRO A 98 20.47 -22.68 20.55
N ALA A 99 20.89 -21.81 21.46
CA ALA A 99 20.69 -21.99 22.89
C ALA A 99 19.19 -21.99 23.23
N SER A 100 18.53 -23.15 23.16
CA SER A 100 17.27 -23.43 23.83
C SER A 100 16.96 -24.95 23.81
N GLU A 101 17.74 -25.72 24.56
CA GLU A 101 17.23 -26.94 25.17
C GLU A 101 16.62 -26.58 26.53
N ALA A 102 15.34 -26.18 26.52
CA ALA A 102 14.50 -26.19 27.72
C ALA A 102 13.03 -26.47 27.34
N GLY A 103 12.72 -27.75 27.16
CA GLY A 103 11.39 -28.34 27.43
C GLY A 103 10.21 -27.99 26.50
N GLY A 104 9.90 -28.87 25.55
CA GLY A 104 8.57 -28.90 24.91
C GLY A 104 8.51 -29.78 23.64
N GLN A 105 7.56 -30.71 23.61
CA GLN A 105 7.25 -31.73 22.59
C GLN A 105 7.34 -31.34 21.09
N PRO A 106 7.47 -32.34 20.18
CA PRO A 106 7.86 -32.12 18.78
C PRO A 106 6.78 -31.41 17.94
N ALA A 107 7.21 -30.34 17.26
CA ALA A 107 6.40 -29.38 16.49
C ALA A 107 6.01 -29.83 15.05
N ALA A 108 6.31 -31.07 14.65
CA ALA A 108 6.18 -31.51 13.25
C ALA A 108 4.74 -31.54 12.72
N THR A 109 3.72 -31.70 13.57
CA THR A 109 2.31 -31.80 13.13
C THR A 109 1.59 -30.45 13.04
N ARG A 110 2.11 -29.40 13.71
CA ARG A 110 1.52 -28.04 13.67
C ARG A 110 1.92 -27.24 12.45
N GLU A 111 3.07 -27.53 11.84
CA GLU A 111 3.58 -26.79 10.68
C GLU A 111 2.83 -27.13 9.39
N GLU A 112 2.40 -28.38 9.19
CA GLU A 112 1.59 -28.79 8.03
C GLU A 112 0.15 -28.24 8.11
N GLU A 113 -0.48 -28.26 9.28
CA GLU A 113 -1.79 -27.66 9.52
C GLU A 113 -1.77 -26.12 9.45
N ALA A 114 -0.70 -25.48 9.91
CA ALA A 114 -0.52 -24.05 9.73
C ALA A 114 -0.20 -23.70 8.26
N GLY A 115 0.39 -24.62 7.51
CA GLY A 115 0.77 -24.47 6.10
C GLY A 115 -0.41 -24.39 5.14
N TRP A 116 -1.42 -25.27 5.28
CA TRP A 116 -2.61 -25.21 4.43
C TRP A 116 -3.54 -24.04 4.82
N ILE A 117 -3.66 -23.70 6.11
CA ILE A 117 -4.37 -22.48 6.58
C ILE A 117 -3.63 -21.22 6.10
N ARG A 118 -2.29 -21.17 6.14
CA ARG A 118 -1.51 -20.11 5.51
C ARG A 118 -1.57 -20.14 3.97
N LYS A 119 -1.85 -21.26 3.31
CA LYS A 119 -2.11 -21.29 1.85
C LYS A 119 -3.53 -20.81 1.50
N LEU A 120 -4.53 -21.21 2.29
CA LEU A 120 -5.94 -20.81 2.18
C LEU A 120 -6.13 -19.32 2.52
N PHE A 121 -5.41 -18.81 3.51
CA PHE A 121 -5.53 -17.42 3.99
C PHE A 121 -4.33 -16.51 3.64
N GLY A 122 -3.17 -17.05 3.27
CA GLY A 122 -1.92 -16.29 3.05
C GLY A 122 -1.61 -15.92 1.60
N SER A 123 -2.49 -16.19 0.64
CA SER A 123 -2.42 -15.60 -0.71
C SER A 123 -2.85 -14.11 -0.75
N GLY A 124 -2.93 -13.45 0.41
CA GLY A 124 -3.54 -12.13 0.59
C GLY A 124 -2.58 -10.95 0.66
N ARG A 125 -1.26 -11.16 0.71
CA ARG A 125 -0.34 -10.10 1.18
C ARG A 125 -0.06 -8.96 0.16
N ALA A 126 -0.53 -9.11 -1.07
CA ALA A 126 -0.52 -8.07 -2.13
C ALA A 126 -1.93 -7.73 -2.65
N ARG A 127 -2.99 -8.16 -1.93
CA ARG A 127 -4.39 -7.91 -2.28
C ARG A 127 -4.83 -6.44 -2.10
N PRO A 128 -4.52 -5.72 -1.00
CA PRO A 128 -5.19 -4.44 -0.74
C PRO A 128 -4.83 -3.34 -1.75
N TYR A 129 -3.58 -3.24 -2.19
CA TYR A 129 -3.21 -2.28 -3.26
C TYR A 129 -3.81 -2.67 -4.63
N ARG A 130 -3.86 -3.97 -4.97
CA ARG A 130 -4.54 -4.43 -6.20
C ARG A 130 -6.04 -4.17 -6.16
N LEU A 131 -6.71 -4.47 -5.05
CA LEU A 131 -8.13 -4.14 -4.83
C LEU A 131 -8.38 -2.63 -4.91
N TRP A 132 -7.46 -1.81 -4.38
CA TRP A 132 -7.54 -0.36 -4.48
C TRP A 132 -7.38 0.14 -5.91
N LYS A 133 -6.46 -0.43 -6.69
CA LYS A 133 -6.28 -0.13 -8.11
C LYS A 133 -7.54 -0.51 -8.91
N ILE A 134 -8.06 -1.72 -8.69
CA ILE A 134 -9.32 -2.20 -9.29
C ILE A 134 -10.49 -1.28 -8.90
N HIS A 135 -10.55 -0.83 -7.65
CA HIS A 135 -11.58 0.10 -7.20
C HIS A 135 -11.57 1.40 -7.99
N HIS A 136 -10.39 2.03 -8.17
CA HIS A 136 -10.25 3.29 -8.89
C HIS A 136 -10.46 3.13 -10.40
N MET A 137 -9.98 2.03 -11.01
CA MET A 137 -10.30 1.71 -12.41
C MET A 137 -11.81 1.52 -12.61
N GLY A 138 -12.46 0.81 -11.70
CA GLY A 138 -13.91 0.67 -11.71
C GLY A 138 -14.65 1.99 -11.50
N MET A 139 -14.06 2.95 -10.79
CA MET A 139 -14.62 4.29 -10.63
C MET A 139 -14.59 5.05 -11.97
N CYS A 140 -13.47 5.04 -12.68
CA CYS A 140 -13.37 5.63 -14.02
C CYS A 140 -14.39 5.02 -14.99
N LEU A 141 -14.54 3.68 -14.97
CA LEU A 141 -15.53 2.99 -15.81
C LEU A 141 -16.96 3.45 -15.49
N ARG A 142 -17.31 3.58 -14.21
CA ARG A 142 -18.65 4.08 -13.81
C ARG A 142 -18.88 5.52 -14.25
N CYS A 143 -17.89 6.40 -14.13
CA CYS A 143 -17.98 7.76 -14.63
C CYS A 143 -18.22 7.80 -16.15
N ALA A 144 -17.55 6.93 -16.91
CA ALA A 144 -17.79 6.81 -18.36
C ALA A 144 -19.22 6.31 -18.67
N VAL A 145 -19.69 5.28 -17.96
CA VAL A 145 -21.07 4.78 -18.11
C VAL A 145 -22.10 5.85 -17.75
N LEU A 146 -21.90 6.59 -16.65
CA LEU A 146 -22.83 7.63 -16.23
C LEU A 146 -22.84 8.81 -17.21
N ALA A 147 -21.68 9.20 -17.77
CA ALA A 147 -21.59 10.21 -18.81
C ALA A 147 -22.34 9.78 -20.09
N TYR A 148 -22.20 8.51 -20.50
CA TYR A 148 -22.96 7.96 -21.62
C TYR A 148 -24.47 7.95 -21.36
N LEU A 149 -24.90 7.54 -20.17
CA LEU A 149 -26.32 7.54 -19.80
C LEU A 149 -26.89 8.96 -19.72
N ALA A 150 -26.12 9.93 -19.22
CA ALA A 150 -26.50 11.34 -19.22
C ALA A 150 -26.63 11.90 -20.65
N TRP A 151 -25.73 11.48 -21.56
CA TRP A 151 -25.84 11.81 -22.99
C TRP A 151 -27.12 11.20 -23.61
N ARG A 152 -27.43 9.93 -23.29
CA ARG A 152 -28.68 9.29 -23.74
C ARG A 152 -29.92 9.97 -23.18
N PHE A 153 -29.94 10.32 -21.90
CA PHE A 153 -30.99 11.13 -21.28
C PHE A 153 -31.19 12.43 -22.06
N ARG A 154 -30.10 13.18 -22.32
CA ARG A 154 -30.14 14.42 -23.10
C ARG A 154 -30.63 14.24 -24.53
N SER A 155 -30.35 13.10 -25.17
CA SER A 155 -30.82 12.82 -26.53
C SER A 155 -32.34 12.59 -26.61
N VAL A 156 -32.96 12.21 -25.49
CA VAL A 156 -34.38 11.85 -25.41
C VAL A 156 -35.23 12.97 -24.79
N THR A 157 -34.63 13.79 -23.92
CA THR A 157 -35.30 14.94 -23.30
C THR A 157 -34.88 16.25 -23.97
N SER A 158 -35.85 17.12 -24.26
CA SER A 158 -35.62 18.49 -24.73
C SER A 158 -35.78 19.50 -23.60
N GLY A 159 -34.92 20.53 -23.56
CA GLY A 159 -35.09 21.69 -22.66
C GLY A 159 -33.81 22.10 -21.94
N ARG A 160 -33.76 23.35 -21.46
CA ARG A 160 -32.58 23.96 -20.81
C ARG A 160 -32.08 23.19 -19.58
N TRP A 161 -32.98 22.60 -18.82
CA TRP A 161 -32.65 21.83 -17.61
C TRP A 161 -32.00 20.48 -17.93
N SER A 162 -32.41 19.82 -19.02
CA SER A 162 -31.77 18.58 -19.48
C SER A 162 -30.31 18.82 -19.89
N VAL A 163 -30.04 19.95 -20.53
CA VAL A 163 -28.69 20.40 -20.90
C VAL A 163 -27.87 20.64 -19.65
N ALA A 164 -28.43 21.35 -18.66
CA ALA A 164 -27.76 21.64 -17.41
C ALA A 164 -27.41 20.36 -16.61
N LEU A 165 -28.35 19.41 -16.49
CA LEU A 165 -28.13 18.13 -15.82
C LEU A 165 -27.05 17.30 -16.53
N PHE A 166 -27.06 17.27 -17.86
CA PHE A 166 -26.03 16.60 -18.66
C PHE A 166 -24.63 17.18 -18.39
N PHE A 167 -24.44 18.49 -18.56
CA PHE A 167 -23.14 19.11 -18.36
C PHE A 167 -22.67 19.03 -16.91
N SER A 168 -23.59 19.13 -15.94
CA SER A 168 -23.26 18.99 -14.51
C SER A 168 -22.75 17.58 -14.19
N THR A 169 -23.41 16.55 -14.74
CA THR A 169 -23.02 15.15 -14.58
C THR A 169 -21.68 14.87 -15.27
N LEU A 170 -21.48 15.42 -16.47
CA LEU A 170 -20.24 15.30 -17.23
C LEU A 170 -19.07 15.93 -16.46
N LEU A 171 -19.26 17.14 -15.94
CA LEU A 171 -18.24 17.86 -15.17
C LEU A 171 -17.87 17.11 -13.90
N CYS A 172 -18.86 16.68 -13.10
CA CYS A 172 -18.59 15.91 -11.88
C CYS A 172 -17.90 14.58 -12.19
N SER A 173 -18.32 13.86 -13.22
CA SER A 173 -17.71 12.60 -13.67
C SER A 173 -16.27 12.78 -14.17
N ALA A 174 -16.00 13.87 -14.89
CA ALA A 174 -14.65 14.21 -15.34
C ALA A 174 -13.72 14.53 -14.17
N ILE A 175 -14.15 15.41 -13.25
CA ILE A 175 -13.38 15.74 -12.03
C ILE A 175 -13.07 14.48 -11.24
N GLN A 176 -14.06 13.62 -11.00
CA GLN A 176 -13.88 12.38 -10.25
C GLN A 176 -12.93 11.40 -10.95
N SER A 177 -12.97 11.32 -12.28
CA SER A 177 -12.05 10.49 -13.08
C SER A 177 -10.62 11.02 -13.04
N ILE A 178 -10.43 12.35 -13.13
CA ILE A 178 -9.13 12.99 -13.03
C ILE A 178 -8.53 12.72 -11.64
N MET A 179 -9.30 12.93 -10.58
CA MET A 179 -8.85 12.64 -9.22
C MET A 179 -8.47 11.17 -9.04
N ALA A 180 -9.27 10.25 -9.60
CA ALA A 180 -8.95 8.82 -9.58
C ALA A 180 -7.63 8.52 -10.31
N ALA A 181 -7.40 9.14 -11.47
CA ALA A 181 -6.18 8.98 -12.25
C ALA A 181 -4.96 9.55 -11.53
N VAL A 182 -5.09 10.74 -10.91
CA VAL A 182 -4.02 11.34 -10.10
C VAL A 182 -3.66 10.43 -8.94
N LEU A 183 -4.66 9.84 -8.26
CA LEU A 183 -4.39 8.88 -7.19
C LEU A 183 -3.69 7.63 -7.73
N LEU A 184 -4.16 7.04 -8.83
CA LEU A 184 -3.52 5.88 -9.45
C LEU A 184 -2.06 6.16 -9.82
N PHE A 185 -1.78 7.33 -10.40
CA PHE A 185 -0.45 7.81 -10.72
C PHE A 185 0.39 8.04 -9.45
N ALA A 186 -0.18 8.68 -8.43
CA ALA A 186 0.47 8.88 -7.15
C ALA A 186 0.88 7.54 -6.51
N GLY A 187 0.01 6.53 -6.62
CA GLY A 187 0.29 5.17 -6.20
C GLY A 187 1.39 4.47 -6.99
N SER A 188 1.75 4.95 -8.19
CA SER A 188 2.90 4.47 -8.97
C SER A 188 4.22 5.15 -8.57
N LEU A 189 4.15 6.39 -8.08
CA LEU A 189 5.31 7.17 -7.63
C LEU A 189 5.81 6.78 -6.23
N GLY A 190 4.94 6.20 -5.39
CA GLY A 190 5.31 5.67 -4.09
C GLY A 190 4.31 6.01 -2.97
N ARG A 191 4.50 5.36 -1.82
CA ARG A 191 3.57 5.40 -0.67
C ARG A 191 3.33 6.80 -0.11
N ASP A 192 4.41 7.52 0.16
CA ASP A 192 4.31 8.78 0.91
C ASP A 192 3.54 9.83 0.09
N PHE A 193 3.76 9.82 -1.22
CA PHE A 193 3.02 10.67 -2.16
C PHE A 193 1.55 10.26 -2.26
N LEU A 194 1.27 8.95 -2.32
CA LEU A 194 -0.10 8.44 -2.30
C LEU A 194 -0.87 8.86 -1.04
N VAL A 195 -0.30 8.70 0.16
CA VAL A 195 -0.99 9.02 1.42
C VAL A 195 -1.33 10.50 1.54
N MET A 196 -0.41 11.39 1.15
CA MET A 196 -0.66 12.84 1.13
C MET A 196 -1.82 13.18 0.18
N GLU A 197 -1.78 12.64 -1.04
CA GLU A 197 -2.76 12.96 -2.06
C GLU A 197 -4.14 12.35 -1.76
N VAL A 198 -4.16 11.16 -1.14
CA VAL A 198 -5.37 10.52 -0.63
C VAL A 198 -6.03 11.39 0.44
N ARG A 199 -5.29 11.92 1.42
CA ARG A 199 -5.86 12.78 2.47
C ARG A 199 -6.47 14.05 1.90
N LYS A 200 -5.85 14.62 0.86
CA LYS A 200 -6.33 15.80 0.16
C LYS A 200 -7.60 15.53 -0.65
N PHE A 201 -7.63 14.44 -1.40
CA PHE A 201 -8.71 14.17 -2.36
C PHE A 201 -9.88 13.34 -1.83
N ALA A 202 -9.70 12.59 -0.74
CA ALA A 202 -10.75 11.77 -0.15
C ALA A 202 -12.09 12.51 0.10
N PRO A 203 -12.14 13.71 0.72
CA PRO A 203 -13.41 14.40 0.95
C PRO A 203 -14.09 14.80 -0.37
N TRP A 204 -13.31 15.29 -1.34
CA TRP A 204 -13.78 15.72 -2.65
C TRP A 204 -14.30 14.55 -3.49
N LEU A 205 -13.60 13.41 -3.49
CA LEU A 205 -14.03 12.19 -4.18
C LEU A 205 -15.40 11.71 -3.67
N ARG A 206 -15.67 11.87 -2.36
CA ARG A 206 -17.00 11.58 -1.81
C ARG A 206 -18.03 12.60 -2.24
N ALA A 207 -17.71 13.89 -2.13
CA ALA A 207 -18.62 14.96 -2.48
C ALA A 207 -19.07 14.85 -3.95
N PHE A 208 -18.14 14.70 -4.89
CA PHE A 208 -18.46 14.54 -6.32
C PHE A 208 -19.16 13.21 -6.63
N GLY A 209 -18.81 12.12 -5.92
CA GLY A 209 -19.53 10.85 -6.05
C GLY A 209 -20.99 10.94 -5.61
N LEU A 210 -21.26 11.63 -4.49
CA LEU A 210 -22.62 11.89 -4.02
C LEU A 210 -23.37 12.86 -4.93
N ALA A 211 -22.71 13.89 -5.45
CA ALA A 211 -23.30 14.80 -6.43
C ALA A 211 -23.70 14.07 -7.71
N ASN A 212 -22.84 13.21 -8.26
CA ASN A 212 -23.15 12.35 -9.40
C ASN A 212 -24.35 11.43 -9.11
N SER A 213 -24.39 10.83 -7.90
CA SER A 213 -25.53 10.02 -7.46
C SER A 213 -26.83 10.83 -7.42
N ALA A 214 -26.81 12.04 -6.87
CA ALA A 214 -27.98 12.91 -6.78
C ALA A 214 -28.47 13.36 -8.16
N LEU A 215 -27.57 13.80 -9.04
CA LEU A 215 -27.90 14.15 -10.43
C LEU A 215 -28.52 12.97 -11.18
N ALA A 216 -28.00 11.76 -10.99
CA ALA A 216 -28.57 10.55 -11.55
C ALA A 216 -30.00 10.27 -11.04
N MET A 217 -30.26 10.48 -9.74
CA MET A 217 -31.62 10.33 -9.20
C MET A 217 -32.59 11.36 -9.78
N ILE A 218 -32.16 12.62 -9.94
CA ILE A 218 -32.98 13.66 -10.57
C ILE A 218 -33.32 13.27 -12.02
N MET A 219 -32.34 12.83 -12.81
CA MET A 219 -32.57 12.38 -14.18
C MET A 219 -33.49 11.15 -14.24
N THR A 220 -33.36 10.23 -13.27
CA THR A 220 -34.21 9.03 -13.16
C THR A 220 -35.67 9.42 -12.97
N VAL A 221 -35.96 10.25 -11.97
CA VAL A 221 -37.33 10.68 -11.66
C VAL A 221 -37.94 11.42 -12.85
N TRP A 222 -37.15 12.26 -13.53
CA TRP A 222 -37.60 13.01 -14.70
C TRP A 222 -38.11 12.10 -15.82
N ILE A 223 -37.37 11.03 -16.12
CA ILE A 223 -37.63 10.20 -17.31
C ILE A 223 -38.38 8.89 -16.99
N ALA A 224 -38.74 8.66 -15.72
CA ALA A 224 -39.31 7.41 -15.23
C ALA A 224 -40.59 6.99 -15.97
N GLU A 225 -41.48 7.94 -16.26
CA GLU A 225 -42.77 7.67 -16.92
C GLU A 225 -42.62 7.42 -18.42
N ALA A 226 -41.67 8.08 -19.07
CA ALA A 226 -41.51 8.03 -20.53
C ALA A 226 -40.54 6.92 -20.99
N HIS A 227 -39.48 6.64 -20.22
CA HIS A 227 -38.43 5.70 -20.61
C HIS A 227 -37.96 4.85 -19.42
N ALA A 228 -38.80 3.89 -19.02
CA ALA A 228 -38.57 3.03 -17.86
C ALA A 228 -37.21 2.30 -17.86
N ILE A 229 -36.77 1.76 -19.00
CA ILE A 229 -35.47 1.06 -19.10
C ILE A 229 -34.30 2.02 -18.86
N LEU A 230 -34.33 3.20 -19.48
CA LEU A 230 -33.26 4.19 -19.34
C LEU A 230 -33.23 4.75 -17.91
N ALA A 231 -34.40 5.01 -17.31
CA ALA A 231 -34.54 5.40 -15.92
C ALA A 231 -33.94 4.34 -14.98
N ALA A 232 -34.27 3.05 -15.17
CA ALA A 232 -33.74 1.97 -14.35
C ALA A 232 -32.21 1.85 -14.43
N LEU A 233 -31.63 2.01 -15.63
CA LEU A 233 -30.18 1.99 -15.81
C LEU A 233 -29.49 3.17 -15.12
N ILE A 234 -30.03 4.39 -15.27
CA ILE A 234 -29.51 5.59 -14.60
C ILE A 234 -29.62 5.43 -13.08
N ALA A 235 -30.75 4.91 -12.58
CA ALA A 235 -30.98 4.66 -11.17
C ALA A 235 -29.94 3.68 -10.61
N PHE A 236 -29.76 2.55 -11.28
CA PHE A 236 -28.82 1.51 -10.86
C PHE A 236 -27.38 2.06 -10.76
N VAL A 237 -26.90 2.75 -11.80
CA VAL A 237 -25.55 3.32 -11.81
C VAL A 237 -25.41 4.44 -10.79
N GLY A 238 -26.44 5.28 -10.62
CA GLY A 238 -26.49 6.34 -9.62
C GLY A 238 -26.35 5.80 -8.20
N ILE A 239 -27.21 4.84 -7.81
CA ILE A 239 -27.19 4.19 -6.49
C ILE A 239 -25.84 3.51 -6.24
N ALA A 240 -25.33 2.76 -7.22
CA ALA A 240 -24.03 2.11 -7.11
C ALA A 240 -22.89 3.12 -6.88
N THR A 241 -22.97 4.30 -7.51
CA THR A 241 -22.00 5.39 -7.34
C THR A 241 -22.10 6.01 -5.94
N GLY A 242 -23.32 6.26 -5.45
CA GLY A 242 -23.56 6.79 -4.10
C GLY A 242 -23.06 5.85 -2.99
N LEU A 243 -23.43 4.56 -3.04
CA LEU A 243 -22.98 3.55 -2.07
C LEU A 243 -21.45 3.43 -2.03
N ARG A 244 -20.82 3.53 -3.20
CA ARG A 244 -19.36 3.52 -3.31
C ARG A 244 -18.74 4.78 -2.73
N ALA A 245 -19.31 5.96 -2.97
CA ALA A 245 -18.84 7.22 -2.41
C ALA A 245 -18.80 7.17 -0.86
N LEU A 246 -19.82 6.58 -0.25
CA LEU A 246 -19.85 6.37 1.22
C LEU A 246 -18.76 5.40 1.70
N SER A 247 -18.35 4.44 0.86
CA SER A 247 -17.34 3.43 1.17
C SER A 247 -15.89 3.89 0.93
N ILE A 248 -15.65 5.12 0.48
CA ILE A 248 -14.30 5.62 0.14
C ILE A 248 -13.38 5.75 1.37
N LYS A 249 -13.87 6.22 2.53
CA LYS A 249 -13.03 6.35 3.74
C LYS A 249 -12.41 5.03 4.19
N PRO A 250 -13.22 3.98 4.47
CA PRO A 250 -12.67 2.73 4.96
C PRO A 250 -11.77 2.03 3.95
N THR A 251 -11.98 2.20 2.65
CA THR A 251 -11.13 1.61 1.61
C THR A 251 -9.78 2.31 1.50
N MET A 252 -9.75 3.64 1.63
CA MET A 252 -8.52 4.42 1.60
C MET A 252 -7.67 4.23 2.86
N ASP A 253 -8.31 4.21 4.04
CA ASP A 253 -7.63 4.03 5.33
C ASP A 253 -6.97 2.64 5.43
N ARG A 254 -7.66 1.59 4.96
CA ARG A 254 -7.09 0.23 4.93
C ARG A 254 -5.83 0.13 4.06
N VAL A 255 -5.75 0.87 2.96
CA VAL A 255 -4.59 0.85 2.06
C VAL A 255 -3.43 1.66 2.64
N ALA A 256 -3.73 2.81 3.24
CA ALA A 256 -2.74 3.62 3.96
C ALA A 256 -2.12 2.85 5.14
N ILE A 257 -2.95 2.14 5.94
CA ILE A 257 -2.50 1.34 7.08
C ILE A 257 -1.79 0.06 6.64
N TYR A 258 -2.26 -0.61 5.59
CA TYR A 258 -1.65 -1.85 5.13
C TYR A 258 -0.22 -1.64 4.57
N ASN A 259 0.00 -0.51 3.88
CA ASN A 259 1.32 -0.14 3.37
C ASN A 259 2.23 0.50 4.43
N SER A 260 1.80 0.66 5.68
CA SER A 260 2.64 1.14 6.80
C SER A 260 3.34 0.01 7.57
N LYS A 261 3.04 -1.26 7.27
CA LYS A 261 3.67 -2.45 7.88
C LYS A 261 4.73 -3.11 6.96
N ARG A 262 5.22 -2.38 5.96
CA ARG A 262 6.32 -2.71 5.03
C ARG A 262 7.14 -1.43 4.78
#